data_AF-A0A7Y2FM56-F1
#
_entry.id   AF-A0A7Y2FM56-F1
#
_cell.length_a   1.000
_cell.length_b   1.000
_cell.length_c   1.000
_cell.angle_alpha   90.00
_cell.angle_beta   90.00
_cell.angle_gamma   90.00
#
_symmetry.space_group_name_H-M   'P 1'
#
loop_
_entity.id
_entity.type
_entity.pdbx_description
1 polymer ?
#
loop_
_entity_poly.entity_id
_entity_poly.type
_entity_poly.pdbx_seq_one_letter_code
_entity_poly.pdbx_strand_id
1 'polypeptide(L)'
;MSSIPKYEYFYYFTLSIQNGCLIPGKVTAHFTKQDKIMAFKNQAIGESILWWFRDEYWMHRSFQNIEHCLKNGLHKIFSEKVISVFLSRYSIRRTIQAGSNFEELFTHELVNTSFLSSVKNGEFEALDQFSTMFESSSKSSVKSALSKFATLYNPNEYIMYDSRSRKGMHRIRNLISNRLNEKITYAKIDIYSNYVKYAKSLSEEYEDEKLVGLLSNLDKSKVKDFLLQNINAFKLRIVDKWLWLEGYNDIKPSKIKTSDYIDLVNNER
;
A
#
# COMPACT_ATOMS: atom_id res chain seq x y z
N MET A 1 5.90 -35.66 -10.12
CA MET A 1 4.46 -35.36 -10.17
C MET A 1 4.09 -34.63 -8.88
N SER A 2 3.91 -33.31 -8.91
CA SER A 2 3.57 -32.53 -7.71
C SER A 2 2.06 -32.57 -7.47
N SER A 3 1.67 -32.94 -6.26
CA SER A 3 0.29 -32.92 -5.81
C SER A 3 -0.18 -31.48 -5.63
N ILE A 4 -1.21 -31.09 -6.40
CA ILE A 4 -1.95 -29.84 -6.19
C ILE A 4 -2.74 -30.01 -4.89
N PRO A 5 -2.60 -29.11 -3.89
CA PRO A 5 -3.38 -29.21 -2.67
C PRO A 5 -4.86 -28.94 -2.97
N LYS A 6 -5.72 -29.91 -2.65
CA LYS A 6 -7.17 -29.81 -2.76
C LYS A 6 -7.72 -29.13 -1.51
N TYR A 7 -8.52 -28.09 -1.70
CA TYR A 7 -9.28 -27.46 -0.61
C TYR A 7 -10.77 -27.55 -0.92
N GLU A 8 -11.53 -28.18 -0.03
CA GLU A 8 -12.98 -28.33 -0.12
C GLU A 8 -13.71 -27.17 0.56
N TYR A 9 -14.85 -26.76 -0.01
CA TYR A 9 -15.81 -25.86 0.63
C TYR A 9 -17.22 -26.45 0.56
N PHE A 10 -18.03 -26.12 1.57
CA PHE A 10 -19.45 -26.44 1.66
C PHE A 10 -20.26 -25.17 1.37
N TYR A 11 -21.14 -25.22 0.37
CA TYR A 11 -22.19 -24.22 0.14
C TYR A 11 -23.55 -24.92 0.21
N TYR A 12 -24.50 -24.33 0.94
CA TYR A 12 -25.91 -24.70 0.87
C TYR A 12 -26.60 -23.73 -0.08
N PHE A 13 -27.11 -24.23 -1.21
CA PHE A 13 -28.08 -23.51 -2.04
C PHE A 13 -29.36 -24.34 -2.14
N THR A 14 -30.50 -23.68 -1.97
CA THR A 14 -31.83 -24.23 -2.24
C THR A 14 -32.15 -23.99 -3.72
N LEU A 15 -32.12 -25.06 -4.52
CA LEU A 15 -32.75 -25.12 -5.84
C LEU A 15 -34.11 -25.82 -5.67
N SER A 16 -35.20 -25.12 -6.00
CA SER A 16 -36.53 -25.73 -6.04
C SER A 16 -36.67 -26.58 -7.29
N ILE A 17 -36.83 -27.89 -7.14
CA ILE A 17 -37.45 -28.74 -8.15
C ILE A 17 -38.50 -29.61 -7.43
N GLN A 18 -39.64 -29.77 -8.10
CA GLN A 18 -40.80 -30.56 -7.71
C GLN A 18 -40.39 -31.94 -7.16
N ASN A 19 -41.06 -32.38 -6.09
CA ASN A 19 -40.89 -33.65 -5.36
C ASN A 19 -39.98 -33.64 -4.12
N GLY A 20 -39.96 -32.52 -3.38
CA GLY A 20 -40.01 -32.56 -1.90
C GLY A 20 -38.86 -33.23 -1.15
N CYS A 21 -37.69 -33.46 -1.78
CA CYS A 21 -36.51 -33.99 -1.10
C CYS A 21 -35.30 -33.09 -1.36
N LEU A 22 -34.93 -32.29 -0.36
CA LEU A 22 -33.72 -31.46 -0.38
C LEU A 22 -32.51 -32.37 -0.16
N ILE A 23 -31.81 -32.72 -1.25
CA ILE A 23 -30.48 -33.31 -1.17
C ILE A 23 -29.48 -32.15 -1.16
N PRO A 24 -28.70 -31.92 -0.09
CA PRO A 24 -27.68 -30.88 -0.09
C PRO A 24 -26.59 -31.25 -1.11
N GLY A 25 -26.61 -30.58 -2.26
CA GLY A 25 -25.56 -30.67 -3.26
C GLY A 25 -24.33 -29.89 -2.80
N LYS A 26 -23.22 -30.60 -2.55
CA LYS A 26 -21.92 -29.99 -2.21
C LYS A 26 -21.29 -29.43 -3.49
N VAL A 27 -21.42 -28.11 -3.71
CA VAL A 27 -20.74 -27.42 -4.82
C VAL A 27 -19.40 -26.86 -4.35
N THR A 28 -18.30 -27.51 -4.73
CA THR A 28 -16.94 -27.04 -4.48
C THR A 28 -16.57 -26.00 -5.54
N ALA A 29 -16.64 -24.71 -5.19
CA ALA A 29 -16.09 -23.67 -6.05
C ALA A 29 -14.55 -23.64 -5.90
N HIS A 30 -13.85 -24.11 -6.93
CA HIS A 30 -12.40 -24.07 -6.99
C HIS A 30 -11.93 -22.69 -7.45
N PHE A 31 -11.45 -21.85 -6.53
CA PHE A 31 -10.70 -20.66 -6.92
C PHE A 31 -9.31 -21.10 -7.38
N THR A 32 -8.99 -20.83 -8.64
CA THR A 32 -7.63 -20.99 -9.13
C THR A 32 -6.73 -19.94 -8.48
N LYS A 33 -5.41 -20.15 -8.50
CA LYS A 33 -4.43 -19.14 -8.07
C LYS A 33 -4.65 -17.80 -8.80
N GLN A 34 -5.08 -17.86 -10.06
CA GLN A 34 -5.32 -16.69 -10.90
C GLN A 34 -6.58 -15.92 -10.47
N ASP A 35 -7.64 -16.63 -10.09
CA ASP A 35 -8.86 -16.00 -9.55
C ASP A 35 -8.58 -15.26 -8.23
N LYS A 36 -7.72 -15.85 -7.37
CA LYS A 36 -7.30 -15.19 -6.11
C LYS A 36 -6.52 -13.90 -6.38
N ILE A 37 -5.57 -13.95 -7.31
CA ILE A 37 -4.78 -12.76 -7.70
C ILE A 37 -5.72 -11.67 -8.23
N MET A 38 -6.63 -12.01 -9.14
CA MET A 38 -7.58 -11.05 -9.71
C MET A 38 -8.46 -10.41 -8.62
N ALA A 39 -8.96 -11.22 -7.68
CA ALA A 39 -9.75 -10.72 -6.57
C ALA A 39 -8.97 -9.76 -5.66
N PHE A 40 -7.70 -10.06 -5.34
CA PHE A 40 -6.87 -9.13 -4.57
C PHE A 40 -6.56 -7.85 -5.32
N LYS A 41 -6.29 -7.91 -6.63
CA LYS A 41 -6.08 -6.70 -7.44
C LYS A 41 -7.31 -5.80 -7.43
N ASN A 42 -8.51 -6.36 -7.58
CA ASN A 42 -9.75 -5.59 -7.51
C ASN A 42 -9.98 -4.98 -6.12
N GLN A 43 -9.81 -5.77 -5.05
CA GLN A 43 -9.91 -5.25 -3.68
C GLN A 43 -8.89 -4.14 -3.42
N ALA A 44 -7.67 -4.27 -3.93
CA ALA A 44 -6.61 -3.28 -3.78
C ALA A 44 -6.98 -1.92 -4.38
N ILE A 45 -7.77 -1.88 -5.47
CA ILE A 45 -8.28 -0.63 -6.05
C ILE A 45 -9.20 0.08 -5.06
N GLY A 46 -10.21 -0.61 -4.53
CA GLY A 46 -11.15 -0.04 -3.57
C GLY A 46 -10.48 0.42 -2.28
N GLU A 47 -9.60 -0.40 -1.71
CA GLU A 47 -8.78 -0.02 -0.55
C GLU A 47 -7.92 1.21 -0.83
N SER A 48 -7.35 1.34 -2.03
CA SER A 48 -6.52 2.50 -2.38
C SER A 48 -7.34 3.79 -2.41
N ILE A 49 -8.56 3.75 -2.95
CA ILE A 49 -9.50 4.89 -2.93
C ILE A 49 -9.81 5.27 -1.48
N LEU A 50 -10.24 4.30 -0.66
CA LEU A 50 -10.62 4.54 0.73
C LEU A 50 -9.49 5.17 1.54
N TRP A 51 -8.25 4.68 1.39
CA TRP A 51 -7.10 5.20 2.14
C TRP A 51 -6.75 6.64 1.75
N TRP A 52 -6.82 6.98 0.45
CA TRP A 52 -6.63 8.35 -0.02
C TRP A 52 -7.69 9.31 0.53
N PHE A 53 -8.96 8.88 0.58
CA PHE A 53 -10.05 9.70 1.12
C PHE A 53 -9.97 9.86 2.64
N ARG A 54 -9.71 8.77 3.37
CA ARG A 54 -9.77 8.76 4.83
C ARG A 54 -8.61 9.49 5.50
N ASP A 55 -7.38 9.22 5.06
CA ASP A 55 -6.18 9.70 5.78
C ASP A 55 -5.12 10.33 4.84
N GLU A 56 -4.84 9.69 3.70
CA GLU A 56 -3.56 9.92 3.00
C GLU A 56 -3.51 11.23 2.23
N TYR A 57 -4.63 11.71 1.70
CA TYR A 57 -4.65 13.03 1.04
C TYR A 57 -4.31 14.15 2.03
N TRP A 58 -4.88 14.10 3.24
CA TRP A 58 -4.57 15.06 4.29
C TRP A 58 -3.10 14.97 4.74
N MET A 59 -2.57 13.76 4.93
CA MET A 59 -1.16 13.58 5.29
C MET A 59 -0.22 14.08 4.19
N HIS A 60 -0.50 13.74 2.93
CA HIS A 60 0.27 14.23 1.77
C HIS A 60 0.31 15.76 1.75
N ARG A 61 -0.85 16.43 1.83
CA ARG A 61 -0.93 17.89 1.85
C ARG A 61 -0.22 18.50 3.07
N SER A 62 -0.26 17.84 4.22
CA SER A 62 0.44 18.30 5.42
C SER A 62 1.95 18.18 5.25
N PHE A 63 2.43 17.05 4.73
CA PHE A 63 3.85 16.79 4.49
C PHE A 63 4.46 17.72 3.44
N GLN A 64 3.70 18.14 2.41
CA GLN A 64 4.16 19.16 1.47
C GLN A 64 4.51 20.50 2.13
N ASN A 65 3.99 20.78 3.33
CA ASN A 65 4.28 22.01 4.07
C ASN A 65 5.40 21.86 5.11
N ILE A 66 6.04 20.69 5.22
CA ILE A 66 7.02 20.41 6.27
C ILE A 66 8.15 21.45 6.27
N GLU A 67 8.76 21.73 5.11
CA GLU A 67 9.84 22.72 4.97
C GLU A 67 9.42 24.12 5.45
N HIS A 68 8.19 24.52 5.15
CA HIS A 68 7.63 25.81 5.57
C HIS A 68 7.39 25.84 7.09
N CYS A 69 6.80 24.79 7.66
CA CYS A 69 6.60 24.71 9.10
C CYS A 69 7.92 24.81 9.86
N LEU A 70 8.98 24.18 9.36
CA LEU A 70 10.30 24.18 9.98
C LEU A 70 10.96 25.56 9.93
N LYS A 71 10.99 26.19 8.75
CA LYS A 71 11.57 27.53 8.55
C LYS A 71 10.94 28.61 9.45
N ASN A 72 9.68 28.43 9.82
CA ASN A 72 8.93 29.37 10.67
C ASN A 72 8.89 28.95 12.15
N GLY A 73 9.71 27.99 12.58
CA GLY A 73 9.77 27.56 13.98
C GLY A 73 8.54 26.77 14.46
N LEU A 74 7.69 26.30 13.54
CA LEU A 74 6.47 25.53 13.84
C LEU A 74 6.71 24.01 13.90
N HIS A 75 7.98 23.59 14.00
CA HIS A 75 8.40 22.18 13.99
C HIS A 75 7.71 21.37 15.11
N LYS A 76 7.59 21.93 16.32
CA LYS A 76 6.94 21.26 17.44
C LYS A 76 5.46 20.96 17.19
N ILE A 77 4.71 21.95 16.67
CA ILE A 77 3.30 21.78 16.31
C ILE A 77 3.16 20.74 15.19
N PHE A 78 4.05 20.78 14.19
CA PHE A 78 4.06 19.81 13.11
C PHE A 78 4.32 18.38 13.62
N SER A 79 5.31 18.22 14.51
CA SER A 79 5.61 16.94 15.17
C SER A 79 4.40 16.39 15.93
N GLU A 80 3.77 17.21 16.77
CA GLU A 80 2.65 16.80 17.63
C GLU A 80 1.34 16.53 16.88
N LYS A 81 1.07 17.29 15.80
CA LYS A 81 -0.23 17.23 15.09
C LYS A 81 -0.19 16.41 13.81
N VAL A 82 0.94 16.36 13.12
CA VAL A 82 1.06 15.66 11.82
C VAL A 82 1.85 14.36 11.99
N ILE A 83 3.08 14.45 12.49
CA ILE A 83 3.97 13.28 12.59
C ILE A 83 3.44 12.28 13.61
N SER A 84 2.93 12.74 14.75
CA SER A 84 2.24 11.91 15.75
C SER A 84 1.09 11.07 15.15
N VAL A 85 0.26 11.67 14.28
CA VAL A 85 -0.85 10.98 13.60
C VAL A 85 -0.31 9.98 12.60
N PHE A 86 0.67 10.37 11.78
CA PHE A 86 1.34 9.48 10.83
C PHE A 86 1.92 8.25 11.52
N LEU A 87 2.70 8.44 12.58
CA LEU A 87 3.35 7.36 13.32
C LEU A 87 2.32 6.42 13.95
N SER A 88 1.18 6.95 14.41
CA SER A 88 0.06 6.16 14.93
C SER A 88 -0.62 5.35 13.82
N ARG A 89 -1.09 6.00 12.76
CA ARG A 89 -1.84 5.40 11.64
C ARG A 89 -1.07 4.28 10.94
N TYR A 90 0.23 4.43 10.80
CA TYR A 90 1.10 3.42 10.18
C TYR A 90 1.80 2.49 11.17
N SER A 91 1.43 2.54 12.46
CA SER A 91 1.99 1.71 13.52
C SER A 91 3.53 1.75 13.60
N ILE A 92 4.11 2.91 13.33
CA ILE A 92 5.57 3.17 13.34
C ILE A 92 6.07 3.44 14.78
N ARG A 93 5.17 3.75 15.73
CA ARG A 93 5.58 4.01 17.13
C ARG A 93 6.28 2.83 17.82
N ARG A 94 6.09 1.59 17.35
CA ARG A 94 6.72 0.38 17.94
C ARG A 94 8.10 0.07 17.35
N THR A 95 8.54 0.89 16.42
CA THR A 95 9.50 0.56 15.35
C THR A 95 10.77 1.40 15.52
N ILE A 96 10.69 2.52 16.23
CA ILE A 96 11.82 3.35 16.63
C ILE A 96 11.83 3.43 18.17
N GLN A 97 13.02 3.44 18.76
CA GLN A 97 13.28 3.09 20.16
C GLN A 97 12.44 3.91 21.17
N ALA A 98 12.03 3.26 22.27
CA ALA A 98 11.15 3.85 23.28
C ALA A 98 11.85 4.97 24.06
N GLY A 99 11.38 6.20 23.91
CA GLY A 99 11.77 7.38 24.68
C GLY A 99 10.74 8.50 24.52
N SER A 100 10.68 9.44 25.47
CA SER A 100 9.89 10.67 25.34
C SER A 100 10.52 11.57 24.25
N ASN A 101 9.72 12.05 23.29
CA ASN A 101 10.08 12.93 22.15
C ASN A 101 10.46 12.24 20.82
N PHE A 102 9.99 11.02 20.59
CA PHE A 102 10.24 10.31 19.33
C PHE A 102 9.73 11.05 18.07
N GLU A 103 8.55 11.67 18.14
CA GLU A 103 7.98 12.48 17.04
C GLU A 103 8.92 13.62 16.62
N GLU A 104 9.55 14.26 17.59
CA GLU A 104 10.45 15.40 17.39
C GLU A 104 11.79 14.95 16.83
N LEU A 105 12.35 13.84 17.32
CA LEU A 105 13.58 13.25 16.79
C LEU A 105 13.41 12.81 15.34
N PHE A 106 12.33 12.10 15.02
CA PHE A 106 12.04 11.70 13.63
C PHE A 106 11.90 12.93 12.72
N THR A 107 11.18 13.96 13.18
CA THR A 107 11.02 15.21 12.43
C THR A 107 12.36 15.92 12.22
N HIS A 108 13.21 15.98 13.25
CA HIS A 108 14.53 16.59 13.16
C HIS A 108 15.46 15.83 12.21
N GLU A 109 15.45 14.48 12.25
CA GLU A 109 16.24 13.66 11.34
C GLU A 109 15.78 13.76 9.89
N LEU A 110 14.47 13.87 9.61
CA LEU A 110 13.97 14.15 8.25
C LEU A 110 14.57 15.45 7.68
N VAL A 111 14.86 16.42 8.54
CA VAL A 111 15.14 17.81 8.19
C VAL A 111 16.63 18.11 8.12
N ASN A 112 17.36 17.59 9.10
CA ASN A 112 18.80 17.81 9.20
C ASN A 112 19.60 16.85 8.34
N THR A 113 18.94 15.89 7.72
CA THR A 113 19.50 15.09 6.64
C THR A 113 19.09 15.67 5.29
N SER A 114 19.83 15.36 4.23
CA SER A 114 19.41 15.63 2.86
C SER A 114 18.23 14.76 2.40
N PHE A 115 17.58 14.01 3.31
CA PHE A 115 16.50 13.07 2.99
C PHE A 115 15.30 13.75 2.35
N LEU A 116 14.79 14.86 2.91
CA LEU A 116 13.64 15.57 2.32
C LEU A 116 13.93 16.03 0.89
N SER A 117 15.13 16.56 0.64
CA SER A 117 15.55 16.96 -0.71
C SER A 117 15.61 15.73 -1.64
N SER A 118 16.18 14.63 -1.17
CA SER A 118 16.30 13.38 -1.92
C SER A 118 14.93 12.81 -2.30
N VAL A 119 13.97 12.82 -1.35
CA VAL A 119 12.57 12.42 -1.58
C VAL A 119 11.87 13.32 -2.60
N LYS A 120 12.07 14.64 -2.50
CA LYS A 120 11.51 15.60 -3.45
C LYS A 120 12.03 15.38 -4.87
N ASN A 121 13.31 15.00 -5.00
CA ASN A 121 13.96 14.74 -6.27
C ASN A 121 13.69 13.33 -6.84
N GLY A 122 13.01 12.45 -6.09
CA GLY A 122 12.71 11.10 -6.54
C GLY A 122 13.89 10.13 -6.44
N GLU A 123 14.91 10.45 -5.63
CA GLU A 123 16.12 9.64 -5.44
C GLU A 123 15.85 8.47 -4.47
N PHE A 124 14.97 7.54 -4.85
CA PHE A 124 14.53 6.46 -3.98
C PHE A 124 15.65 5.48 -3.60
N GLU A 125 16.75 5.43 -4.36
CA GLU A 125 17.96 4.66 -4.06
C GLU A 125 18.64 5.12 -2.76
N ALA A 126 18.54 6.40 -2.41
CA ALA A 126 19.17 6.94 -1.22
C ALA A 126 18.49 6.47 0.07
N LEU A 127 17.25 5.96 0.01
CA LEU A 127 16.48 5.56 1.19
C LEU A 127 17.18 4.47 2.00
N ASP A 128 17.84 3.52 1.34
CA ASP A 128 18.60 2.46 2.02
C ASP A 128 19.75 3.08 2.84
N GLN A 129 20.45 4.07 2.29
CA GLN A 129 21.52 4.79 2.98
C GLN A 129 20.97 5.54 4.20
N PHE A 130 19.93 6.34 4.01
CA PHE A 130 19.28 7.07 5.12
C PHE A 130 18.78 6.12 6.22
N SER A 131 18.22 4.97 5.87
CA SER A 131 17.76 4.00 6.86
C SER A 131 18.87 3.45 7.78
N THR A 132 20.14 3.59 7.37
CA THR A 132 21.30 3.21 8.18
C THR A 132 21.86 4.34 9.04
N MET A 133 21.56 5.59 8.67
CA MET A 133 22.03 6.81 9.36
C MET A 133 21.14 7.21 10.55
N PHE A 134 19.85 6.87 10.50
CA PHE A 134 18.91 7.12 11.59
C PHE A 134 19.29 6.35 12.86
N GLU A 135 19.29 7.04 13.99
CA GLU A 135 19.58 6.42 15.28
C GLU A 135 18.40 5.55 15.73
N SER A 136 18.51 4.24 15.52
CA SER A 136 17.47 3.29 15.92
C SER A 136 18.03 1.90 16.20
N SER A 137 17.48 1.25 17.23
CA SER A 137 17.72 -0.16 17.53
C SER A 137 17.15 -1.12 16.47
N SER A 138 16.39 -0.63 15.49
CA SER A 138 15.76 -1.45 14.44
C SER A 138 15.82 -0.78 13.06
N LYS A 139 16.89 -1.06 12.31
CA LYS A 139 17.12 -0.45 10.97
C LYS A 139 16.05 -0.81 9.94
N SER A 140 15.53 -2.05 9.96
CA SER A 140 14.44 -2.49 9.06
C SER A 140 13.13 -1.74 9.31
N SER A 141 12.95 -1.31 10.55
CA SER A 141 11.82 -0.58 11.05
C SER A 141 11.88 0.90 10.64
N VAL A 142 13.06 1.51 10.72
CA VAL A 142 13.32 2.85 10.15
C VAL A 142 13.05 2.86 8.65
N LYS A 143 13.59 1.91 7.88
CA LYS A 143 13.36 1.83 6.43
C LYS A 143 11.86 1.82 6.10
N SER A 144 11.07 1.11 6.88
CA SER A 144 9.61 1.11 6.74
C SER A 144 8.97 2.46 7.05
N ALA A 145 9.42 3.15 8.09
CA ALA A 145 8.95 4.49 8.43
C ALA A 145 9.26 5.50 7.31
N LEU A 146 10.52 5.52 6.85
CA LEU A 146 11.00 6.42 5.81
C LEU A 146 10.29 6.19 4.48
N SER A 147 10.09 4.94 4.06
CA SER A 147 9.38 4.64 2.82
C SER A 147 7.92 5.09 2.85
N LYS A 148 7.24 4.96 3.99
CA LYS A 148 5.86 5.45 4.16
C LYS A 148 5.77 6.96 4.14
N PHE A 149 6.69 7.63 4.84
CA PHE A 149 6.81 9.08 4.77
C PHE A 149 7.06 9.53 3.33
N ALA A 150 8.04 8.93 2.65
CA ALA A 150 8.41 9.27 1.29
C ALA A 150 7.28 8.98 0.29
N THR A 151 6.51 7.91 0.48
CA THR A 151 5.30 7.62 -0.32
C THR A 151 4.26 8.72 -0.14
N LEU A 152 4.03 9.20 1.08
CA LEU A 152 3.07 10.27 1.30
C LEU A 152 3.59 11.63 0.84
N TYR A 153 4.90 11.86 0.85
CA TYR A 153 5.51 13.08 0.36
C TYR A 153 5.55 13.11 -1.17
N ASN A 154 6.15 12.11 -1.80
CA ASN A 154 6.29 11.98 -3.25
C ASN A 154 5.69 10.64 -3.75
N PRO A 155 4.36 10.54 -3.86
CA PRO A 155 3.67 9.28 -4.12
C PRO A 155 3.86 8.75 -5.55
N ASN A 156 4.35 9.58 -6.47
CA ASN A 156 4.63 9.14 -7.85
C ASN A 156 5.94 8.33 -7.94
N GLU A 157 6.86 8.52 -6.98
CA GLU A 157 8.19 7.91 -7.03
C GLU A 157 8.40 6.79 -6.00
N TYR A 158 7.73 6.88 -4.85
CA TYR A 158 7.94 5.99 -3.71
C TYR A 158 6.77 5.03 -3.49
N ILE A 159 7.06 3.88 -2.87
CA ILE A 159 6.07 2.91 -2.44
C ILE A 159 6.36 2.46 -1.00
N MET A 160 5.31 2.14 -0.25
CA MET A 160 5.48 1.72 1.15
C MET A 160 6.22 0.38 1.23
N TYR A 161 7.23 0.34 2.10
CA TYR A 161 8.04 -0.85 2.33
C TYR A 161 7.76 -1.36 3.74
N ASP A 162 6.83 -2.30 3.88
CA ASP A 162 6.52 -2.93 5.17
C ASP A 162 6.69 -4.45 5.13
N SER A 163 6.67 -5.08 6.29
CA SER A 163 6.92 -6.52 6.39
C SER A 163 5.88 -7.37 5.66
N ARG A 164 4.64 -6.90 5.53
CA ARG A 164 3.57 -7.61 4.81
C ARG A 164 3.69 -7.38 3.31
N SER A 165 3.86 -6.15 2.86
CA SER A 165 4.03 -5.86 1.44
C SER A 165 5.27 -6.56 0.85
N ARG A 166 6.35 -6.71 1.62
CA ARG A 166 7.51 -7.55 1.24
C ARG A 166 7.19 -9.02 1.13
N LYS A 167 6.42 -9.57 2.08
CA LYS A 167 5.96 -10.97 1.99
C LYS A 167 5.10 -11.20 0.74
N GLY A 168 4.24 -10.25 0.39
CA GLY A 168 3.51 -10.28 -0.88
C GLY A 168 4.46 -10.33 -2.08
N MET A 169 5.43 -9.41 -2.12
CA MET A 169 6.45 -9.36 -3.18
C MET A 169 7.21 -10.68 -3.31
N HIS A 170 7.60 -11.31 -2.19
CA HIS A 170 8.26 -12.61 -2.19
C HIS A 170 7.39 -13.72 -2.80
N ARG A 171 6.07 -13.68 -2.61
CA ARG A 171 5.14 -14.70 -3.13
C ARG A 171 4.88 -14.57 -4.61
N ILE A 172 4.81 -13.34 -5.10
CA ILE A 172 4.61 -13.05 -6.52
C ILE A 172 5.93 -12.85 -7.27
N ARG A 173 7.09 -13.07 -6.64
CA ARG A 173 8.42 -12.88 -7.25
C ARG A 173 8.60 -13.57 -8.59
N ASN A 174 7.98 -14.72 -8.82
CA ASN A 174 8.07 -15.44 -10.09
C ASN A 174 7.32 -14.71 -11.21
N LEU A 175 6.15 -14.11 -10.90
CA LEU A 175 5.41 -13.25 -11.83
C LEU A 175 6.29 -12.08 -12.27
N ILE A 176 6.93 -11.41 -11.30
CA ILE A 176 7.80 -10.27 -11.56
C ILE A 176 9.07 -10.71 -12.32
N SER A 177 9.64 -11.86 -11.95
CA SER A 177 10.84 -12.41 -12.60
C SER A 177 10.59 -12.67 -14.09
N ASN A 178 9.44 -13.26 -14.41
CA ASN A 178 9.03 -13.51 -15.80
C ASN A 178 8.84 -12.20 -16.57
N ARG A 179 8.23 -11.20 -15.93
CA ARG A 179 7.98 -9.90 -16.55
C ARG A 179 9.26 -9.13 -16.87
N LEU A 180 10.21 -9.12 -15.95
CA LEU A 180 11.47 -8.39 -16.08
C LEU A 180 12.57 -9.20 -16.75
N ASN A 181 12.31 -10.47 -17.08
CA ASN A 181 13.32 -11.43 -17.53
C ASN A 181 14.57 -11.44 -16.61
N GLU A 182 14.33 -11.35 -15.29
CA GLU A 182 15.37 -11.21 -14.26
C GLU A 182 15.08 -12.19 -13.13
N LYS A 183 16.10 -12.93 -12.64
CA LYS A 183 15.96 -13.73 -11.42
C LYS A 183 15.85 -12.83 -10.19
N ILE A 184 14.67 -12.81 -9.56
CA ILE A 184 14.41 -12.06 -8.34
C ILE A 184 14.57 -12.95 -7.11
N THR A 185 15.42 -12.50 -6.18
CA THR A 185 15.71 -13.18 -4.91
C THR A 185 15.15 -12.40 -3.73
N TYR A 186 15.05 -13.05 -2.57
CA TYR A 186 14.68 -12.39 -1.31
C TYR A 186 15.61 -11.22 -0.99
N ALA A 187 16.93 -11.44 -1.13
CA ALA A 187 17.93 -10.40 -0.90
C ALA A 187 17.76 -9.19 -1.83
N LYS A 188 17.40 -9.41 -3.10
CA LYS A 188 17.10 -8.29 -4.03
C LYS A 188 15.87 -7.50 -3.58
N ILE A 189 14.83 -8.17 -3.11
CA ILE A 189 13.61 -7.53 -2.58
C ILE A 189 13.90 -6.73 -1.31
N ASP A 190 14.93 -7.10 -0.53
CA ASP A 190 15.29 -6.39 0.69
C ASP A 190 16.03 -5.06 0.46
N ILE A 191 16.50 -4.82 -0.76
CA ILE A 191 17.04 -3.54 -1.23
C ILE A 191 15.86 -2.68 -1.71
N TYR A 192 15.71 -1.46 -1.18
CA TYR A 192 14.53 -0.64 -1.41
C TYR A 192 14.42 -0.17 -2.86
N SER A 193 15.53 0.18 -3.52
CA SER A 193 15.52 0.57 -4.93
C SER A 193 15.00 -0.53 -5.85
N ASN A 194 15.43 -1.77 -5.62
CA ASN A 194 14.89 -2.93 -6.32
C ASN A 194 13.41 -3.15 -6.00
N TYR A 195 13.00 -2.97 -4.75
CA TYR A 195 11.59 -3.06 -4.36
C TYR A 195 10.71 -2.06 -5.13
N VAL A 196 11.14 -0.80 -5.24
CA VAL A 196 10.48 0.25 -6.02
C VAL A 196 10.44 -0.14 -7.51
N LYS A 197 11.55 -0.57 -8.09
CA LYS A 197 11.62 -1.06 -9.49
C LYS A 197 10.58 -2.15 -9.75
N TYR A 198 10.50 -3.15 -8.87
CA TYR A 198 9.56 -4.26 -9.01
C TYR A 198 8.11 -3.82 -8.87
N ALA A 199 7.83 -2.91 -7.94
CA ALA A 199 6.50 -2.34 -7.76
C ALA A 199 6.05 -1.48 -8.95
N LYS A 200 6.94 -0.63 -9.48
CA LYS A 200 6.68 0.16 -10.70
C LYS A 200 6.36 -0.75 -11.88
N SER A 201 7.11 -1.85 -12.04
CA SER A 201 6.79 -2.86 -13.06
C SER A 201 5.39 -3.45 -12.86
N LEU A 202 5.00 -3.84 -11.64
CA LEU A 202 3.63 -4.31 -11.37
C LEU A 202 2.55 -3.26 -11.64
N SER A 203 2.86 -1.98 -11.45
CA SER A 203 1.92 -0.86 -11.60
C SER A 203 1.45 -0.67 -13.05
N GLU A 204 2.28 -1.08 -14.01
CA GLU A 204 1.97 -1.08 -15.44
C GLU A 204 0.87 -2.09 -15.81
N GLU A 205 0.43 -3.00 -14.92
CA GLU A 205 -0.74 -3.86 -15.19
C GLU A 205 -2.08 -3.11 -15.14
N TYR A 206 -2.07 -1.86 -14.67
CA TYR A 206 -3.24 -1.03 -14.55
C TYR A 206 -3.25 0.00 -15.68
N GLU A 207 -4.26 -0.05 -16.54
CA GLU A 207 -4.47 0.90 -17.64
C GLU A 207 -5.02 2.23 -17.10
N ASP A 208 -4.50 3.35 -17.60
CA ASP A 208 -4.89 4.68 -17.15
C ASP A 208 -6.37 4.95 -17.42
N GLU A 209 -6.87 4.60 -18.61
CA GLU A 209 -8.23 4.85 -19.03
C GLU A 209 -9.25 4.14 -18.14
N LYS A 210 -8.95 2.89 -17.73
CA LYS A 210 -9.79 2.11 -16.82
C LYS A 210 -9.84 2.74 -15.44
N LEU A 211 -8.69 3.15 -14.89
CA LEU A 211 -8.62 3.78 -13.57
C LEU A 211 -9.29 5.16 -13.57
N VAL A 212 -9.10 5.96 -14.62
CA VAL A 212 -9.77 7.26 -14.81
C VAL A 212 -11.29 7.07 -14.90
N GLY A 213 -11.76 6.05 -15.63
CA GLY A 213 -13.17 5.70 -15.70
C GLY A 213 -13.75 5.35 -14.31
N LEU A 214 -13.02 4.58 -13.50
CA LEU A 214 -13.43 4.27 -12.13
C LEU A 214 -13.48 5.50 -11.23
N LEU A 215 -12.42 6.33 -11.24
CA LEU A 215 -12.34 7.54 -10.43
C LEU A 215 -13.39 8.59 -10.84
N SER A 216 -13.86 8.56 -12.09
CA SER A 216 -14.90 9.47 -12.58
C SER A 216 -16.23 9.27 -11.86
N ASN A 217 -16.49 8.09 -11.31
CA ASN A 217 -17.69 7.77 -10.52
C ASN A 217 -17.66 8.30 -9.07
N LEU A 218 -16.52 8.84 -8.63
CA LEU A 218 -16.43 9.51 -7.32
C LEU A 218 -17.11 10.88 -7.37
N ASP A 219 -17.73 11.29 -6.28
CA ASP A 219 -18.24 12.64 -6.15
C ASP A 219 -17.11 13.66 -6.16
N LYS A 220 -17.39 14.88 -6.66
CA LYS A 220 -16.39 15.95 -6.76
C LYS A 220 -15.71 16.20 -5.41
N SER A 221 -14.39 16.05 -5.34
CA SER A 221 -13.58 16.31 -4.15
C SER A 221 -12.14 16.64 -4.54
N LYS A 222 -11.41 17.26 -3.61
CA LYS A 222 -9.98 17.48 -3.77
C LYS A 222 -9.18 16.18 -3.91
N VAL A 223 -9.69 15.08 -3.33
CA VAL A 223 -9.06 13.75 -3.41
C VAL A 223 -9.24 13.18 -4.82
N LYS A 224 -10.46 13.25 -5.37
CA LYS A 224 -10.74 12.86 -6.76
C LYS A 224 -9.84 13.63 -7.73
N ASP A 225 -9.81 14.95 -7.60
CA ASP A 225 -9.00 15.82 -8.47
C ASP A 225 -7.51 15.45 -8.37
N PHE A 226 -7.01 15.22 -7.15
CA PHE A 226 -5.63 14.79 -6.92
C PHE A 226 -5.32 13.44 -7.58
N LEU A 227 -6.17 12.43 -7.41
CA LEU A 227 -5.95 11.09 -7.99
C LEU A 227 -5.99 11.10 -9.52
N LEU A 228 -6.91 11.88 -10.10
CA LEU A 228 -6.98 12.04 -11.56
C LEU A 228 -5.74 12.73 -12.13
N GLN A 229 -5.17 13.70 -11.41
CA GLN A 229 -3.94 14.39 -11.81
C GLN A 229 -2.67 13.58 -11.55
N ASN A 230 -2.72 12.59 -10.66
CA ASN A 230 -1.58 11.79 -10.21
C ASN A 230 -1.88 10.29 -10.35
N ILE A 231 -2.18 9.85 -11.58
CA ILE A 231 -2.59 8.47 -11.81
C ILE A 231 -1.49 7.47 -11.43
N ASN A 232 -0.21 7.84 -11.58
CA ASN A 232 0.92 7.01 -11.17
C ASN A 232 0.96 6.79 -9.65
N ALA A 233 0.72 7.85 -8.85
CA ALA A 233 0.55 7.73 -7.41
C ALA A 233 -0.59 6.78 -7.04
N PHE A 234 -1.70 6.83 -7.78
CA PHE A 234 -2.82 5.90 -7.56
C PHE A 234 -2.42 4.46 -7.89
N LYS A 235 -1.76 4.21 -9.02
CA LYS A 235 -1.27 2.87 -9.41
C LYS A 235 -0.31 2.29 -8.38
N LEU A 236 0.66 3.07 -7.91
CA LEU A 236 1.61 2.62 -6.89
C LEU A 236 0.90 2.32 -5.56
N ARG A 237 -0.13 3.09 -5.20
CA ARG A 237 -0.97 2.79 -4.04
C ARG A 237 -1.70 1.45 -4.20
N ILE A 238 -2.26 1.18 -5.39
CA ILE A 238 -2.93 -0.09 -5.71
C ILE A 238 -1.93 -1.25 -5.59
N VAL A 239 -0.73 -1.11 -6.14
CA VAL A 239 0.32 -2.13 -6.00
C VAL A 239 0.65 -2.37 -4.53
N ASP A 240 0.82 -1.33 -3.71
CA ASP A 240 1.09 -1.50 -2.28
C ASP A 240 -0.03 -2.29 -1.59
N LYS A 241 -1.29 -1.93 -1.83
CA LYS A 241 -2.44 -2.65 -1.26
C LYS A 241 -2.52 -4.09 -1.75
N TRP A 242 -2.26 -4.33 -3.02
CA TRP A 242 -2.22 -5.68 -3.57
C TRP A 242 -1.13 -6.51 -2.91
N LEU A 243 0.09 -5.99 -2.81
CA LEU A 243 1.21 -6.66 -2.15
C LEU A 243 0.92 -6.92 -0.67
N TRP A 244 0.25 -5.98 0.01
CA TRP A 244 -0.16 -6.14 1.40
C TRP A 244 -1.19 -7.26 1.56
N LEU A 245 -2.18 -7.36 0.66
CA LEU A 245 -3.15 -8.46 0.62
C LEU A 245 -2.49 -9.80 0.30
N GLU A 246 -1.59 -9.85 -0.68
CA GLU A 246 -0.79 -11.03 -1.01
C GLU A 246 0.09 -11.47 0.15
N GLY A 247 0.50 -10.55 1.03
CA GLY A 247 1.27 -10.83 2.23
C GLY A 247 0.53 -11.69 3.26
N TYR A 248 -0.80 -11.77 3.19
CA TYR A 248 -1.59 -12.66 4.06
C TYR A 248 -1.59 -14.09 3.54
N ASN A 249 -1.09 -15.04 4.35
CA ASN A 249 -1.02 -16.45 3.97
C ASN A 249 -2.39 -17.09 3.77
N ASP A 250 -3.28 -16.86 4.74
CA ASP A 250 -4.50 -17.66 4.89
C ASP A 250 -5.77 -16.83 4.77
N ILE A 251 -5.65 -15.51 4.55
CA ILE A 251 -6.80 -14.63 4.40
C ILE A 251 -7.26 -14.65 2.95
N LYS A 252 -8.56 -14.85 2.78
CA LYS A 252 -9.23 -14.77 1.49
C LYS A 252 -9.47 -13.31 1.12
N PRO A 253 -9.47 -12.97 -0.19
CA PRO A 253 -9.97 -11.68 -0.64
C PRO A 253 -11.35 -11.42 -0.02
N SER A 254 -11.57 -10.20 0.43
CA SER A 254 -12.92 -9.78 0.81
C SER A 254 -13.83 -9.86 -0.43
N LYS A 255 -15.13 -10.07 -0.21
CA LYS A 255 -16.12 -10.02 -1.31
C LYS A 255 -16.53 -8.59 -1.67
N ILE A 256 -15.89 -7.58 -1.08
CA ILE A 256 -16.21 -6.17 -1.28
C ILE A 256 -15.74 -5.77 -2.68
N LYS A 257 -16.66 -5.25 -3.49
CA LYS A 257 -16.38 -4.77 -4.84
C LYS A 257 -15.86 -3.34 -4.78
N THR A 258 -15.09 -2.93 -5.78
CA THR A 258 -14.63 -1.53 -5.92
C THR A 258 -15.79 -0.53 -5.88
N SER A 259 -16.96 -0.87 -6.43
CA SER A 259 -18.17 -0.05 -6.37
C SER A 259 -18.58 0.24 -4.92
N ASP A 260 -18.49 -0.74 -4.03
CA ASP A 260 -18.93 -0.60 -2.64
C ASP A 260 -18.02 0.40 -1.88
N TYR A 261 -16.73 0.44 -2.23
CA TYR A 261 -15.79 1.44 -1.70
C TYR A 261 -16.10 2.84 -2.25
N ILE A 262 -16.47 2.96 -3.52
CA ILE A 262 -16.87 4.24 -4.14
C ILE A 262 -18.14 4.77 -3.46
N ASP A 263 -19.13 3.90 -3.26
CA ASP A 263 -20.38 4.25 -2.59
C ASP A 263 -20.10 4.69 -1.14
N LEU A 264 -19.22 3.98 -0.42
CA LEU A 264 -18.82 4.36 0.94
C LEU A 264 -18.23 5.78 0.98
N VAL A 265 -17.23 6.08 0.14
CA VAL A 265 -16.56 7.40 0.20
C VAL A 265 -17.42 8.55 -0.33
N ASN A 266 -18.40 8.27 -1.19
CA ASN A 266 -19.38 9.26 -1.62
C ASN A 266 -20.38 9.58 -0.50
N ASN A 267 -20.77 8.57 0.30
CA ASN A 267 -21.76 8.70 1.37
C ASN A 267 -21.18 9.13 2.74
N GLU A 268 -19.87 9.00 2.99
CA GLU A 268 -19.22 9.44 4.24
C GLU A 268 -19.03 10.98 4.34
N ARG A 269 -19.82 11.79 3.61
CA ARG A 269 -19.75 13.26 3.62
C ARG A 269 -20.76 13.91 4.55
#